data_AF-A0A2T1CD38-F1
#
_entry.id   AF-A0A2T1CD38-F1
#
_cell.length_a   1.000
_cell.length_b   1.000
_cell.length_c   1.000
_cell.angle_alpha   90.00
_cell.angle_beta   90.00
_cell.angle_gamma   90.00
#
_symmetry.space_group_name_H-M   'P 1'
#
loop_
_entity.id
_entity.type
_entity.pdbx_description
1 polymer ?
#
loop_
_entity_poly.entity_id
_entity_poly.type
_entity_poly.pdbx_seq_one_letter_code
_entity_poly.pdbx_strand_id
1 'polypeptide(L)'
;MQQILSILSLIPGYLIFLAIVLVILPTIAAILLRFCLYRHLKYLAVRARRLLGGAKQESTPKMITALEQRLADSNLNLDQLNTAAVIEGTYSHEKFYFLGLALNCDFIDSLCRILPNLLLSFGLLGTFLGITFNLSSLSQTITQIDINNVRNLVEELNRPLQGMGVAFTTSLVAIACSSLLTVLNLFWNTQVAKVSLLSSIEDYIDNIFLPKIQPVSSLESAISQFSQDFDGMVHKLGNTIEESMTKALSKIHHSAETFEHAANIIDNSQFPDKLASATNHLAIAQNQFSQSSLVLQKSTQSFEHNLVSMQKLTKKLLELNQKVNNIEQQYGTLVNLNQEKNIIEQSGLKEIQQELSKLIIQINKK
;
A
#
# COMPACT_ATOMS: atom_id res chain seq x y z
N MET A 1 71.02 11.50 23.11
CA MET A 1 70.97 12.89 22.60
C MET A 1 72.14 13.27 21.69
N GLN A 2 73.38 12.83 21.94
CA GLN A 2 74.53 13.22 21.10
C GLN A 2 74.46 12.71 19.65
N GLN A 3 74.01 11.46 19.41
CA GLN A 3 73.91 10.90 18.04
C GLN A 3 72.85 11.59 17.15
N ILE A 4 71.76 12.11 17.73
CA ILE A 4 70.74 12.88 17.00
C ILE A 4 71.30 14.26 16.60
N LEU A 5 72.12 14.86 17.47
CA LEU A 5 72.82 16.12 17.18
C LEU A 5 73.86 15.97 16.07
N SER A 6 74.55 14.81 16.01
CA SER A 6 75.51 14.48 14.97
C SER A 6 74.86 14.39 13.58
N ILE A 7 73.67 13.78 13.49
CA ILE A 7 72.88 13.67 12.26
C ILE A 7 72.40 15.04 11.79
N LEU A 8 72.05 15.95 12.71
CA LEU A 8 71.63 17.31 12.39
C LEU A 8 72.79 18.16 11.84
N SER A 9 74.04 17.87 12.20
CA SER A 9 75.22 18.60 11.69
C SER A 9 75.61 18.27 10.24
N LEU A 10 75.05 17.18 9.66
CA LEU A 10 75.30 16.77 8.28
C LEU A 10 74.37 17.46 7.25
N ILE A 11 73.39 18.23 7.74
CA ILE A 11 72.33 18.83 6.93
C ILE A 11 72.68 20.30 6.64
N PRO A 12 72.53 20.80 5.41
CA PRO A 12 72.70 22.21 5.11
C PRO A 12 71.78 23.09 5.97
N GLY A 13 72.31 24.18 6.53
CA GLY A 13 71.57 25.01 7.50
C GLY A 13 70.20 25.53 7.03
N TYR A 14 70.01 25.74 5.73
CA TYR A 14 68.73 26.17 5.17
C TYR A 14 67.64 25.09 5.24
N LEU A 15 67.99 23.80 5.11
CA LEU A 15 67.05 22.67 5.24
C LEU A 15 66.64 22.44 6.69
N ILE A 16 67.57 22.64 7.63
CA ILE A 16 67.28 22.57 9.07
C ILE A 16 66.29 23.67 9.45
N PHE A 17 66.52 24.89 8.96
CA PHE A 17 65.61 26.02 9.19
C PHE A 17 64.21 25.71 8.64
N LEU A 18 64.11 25.21 7.41
CA LEU A 18 62.84 24.85 6.79
C LEU A 18 62.12 23.71 7.54
N ALA A 19 62.84 22.69 7.99
CA ALA A 19 62.27 21.60 8.79
C ALA A 19 61.78 22.09 10.16
N ILE A 20 62.50 23.01 10.81
CA ILE A 20 62.08 23.61 12.08
C ILE A 20 60.79 24.40 11.90
N VAL A 21 60.72 25.25 10.87
CA VAL A 21 59.58 26.14 10.62
C VAL A 21 58.35 25.37 10.12
N LEU A 22 58.53 24.37 9.26
CA LEU A 22 57.42 23.65 8.62
C LEU A 22 56.91 22.46 9.44
N VAL A 23 57.79 21.81 10.22
CA VAL A 23 57.45 20.55 10.92
C VAL A 23 57.44 20.74 12.43
N ILE A 24 58.55 21.21 13.01
CA ILE A 24 58.71 21.24 14.47
C ILE A 24 57.83 22.32 15.12
N LEU A 25 57.83 23.54 14.59
CA LEU A 25 57.04 24.65 15.15
C LEU A 25 55.52 24.37 15.09
N PRO A 26 54.94 23.90 13.96
CA PRO A 26 53.52 23.55 13.91
C PRO A 26 53.16 22.38 14.83
N THR A 27 54.07 21.41 14.98
CA THR A 27 53.89 20.28 15.91
C THR A 27 53.79 20.76 17.36
N ILE A 28 54.71 21.60 17.81
CA ILE A 28 54.70 22.16 19.17
C ILE A 28 53.46 23.04 19.38
N ALA A 29 53.13 23.89 18.42
CA ALA A 29 51.95 24.73 18.48
C ALA A 29 50.67 23.90 18.62
N ALA A 30 50.52 22.84 17.82
CA ALA A 30 49.36 21.94 17.88
C ALA A 30 49.26 21.20 19.22
N ILE A 31 50.38 20.74 19.77
CA ILE A 31 50.43 20.10 21.11
C ILE A 31 49.93 21.06 22.19
N LEU A 32 50.44 22.30 22.20
CA LEU A 32 50.07 23.31 23.18
C LEU A 32 48.61 23.73 23.04
N LEU A 33 48.14 23.94 21.80
CA LEU A 33 46.75 24.28 21.49
C LEU A 33 45.80 23.17 21.94
N ARG A 34 46.15 21.90 21.65
CA ARG A 34 45.35 20.73 22.06
C ARG A 34 45.26 20.62 23.57
N PHE A 35 46.37 20.77 24.27
CA PHE A 35 46.41 20.71 25.73
C PHE A 35 45.60 21.86 26.36
N CYS A 36 45.75 23.09 25.84
CA CYS A 36 45.01 24.25 26.31
C CYS A 36 43.50 24.07 26.11
N LEU A 37 43.08 23.63 24.93
CA LEU A 37 41.68 23.35 24.60
C LEU A 37 41.10 22.26 25.50
N TYR A 38 41.81 21.13 25.66
CA TYR A 38 41.38 20.05 26.55
C TYR A 38 41.20 20.52 28.00
N ARG A 39 42.15 21.30 28.52
CA ARG A 39 42.06 21.86 29.88
C ARG A 39 40.90 22.84 30.01
N HIS A 40 40.68 23.68 29.01
CA HIS A 40 39.59 24.65 28.99
C HIS A 40 38.22 23.96 28.99
N LEU A 41 38.02 22.97 28.12
CA LEU A 41 36.77 22.19 28.06
C LEU A 41 36.51 21.43 29.36
N LYS A 42 37.53 20.75 29.91
CA LYS A 42 37.39 20.05 31.19
C LYS A 42 37.07 21.01 32.33
N TYR A 43 37.67 22.20 32.34
CA TYR A 43 37.40 23.24 33.33
C TYR A 43 35.95 23.73 33.26
N LEU A 44 35.44 24.00 32.04
CA LEU A 44 34.06 24.41 31.82
C LEU A 44 33.07 23.29 32.22
N ALA A 45 33.31 22.04 31.83
CA ALA A 45 32.47 20.90 32.19
C ALA A 45 32.39 20.70 33.72
N VAL A 46 33.52 20.76 34.42
CA VAL A 46 33.54 20.64 35.89
C VAL A 46 32.78 21.79 36.55
N ARG A 47 32.90 23.02 36.02
CA ARG A 47 32.12 24.16 36.53
C ARG A 47 30.62 24.01 36.28
N ALA A 48 30.21 23.56 35.10
CA ALA A 48 28.81 23.26 34.81
C ALA A 48 28.25 22.22 35.80
N ARG A 49 29.00 21.15 36.08
CA ARG A 49 28.63 20.14 37.09
C ARG A 49 28.59 20.67 38.53
N ARG A 50 29.44 21.64 38.88
CA ARG A 50 29.39 22.27 40.21
C ARG A 50 28.15 23.16 40.37
N LEU A 51 27.72 23.81 39.31
CA LEU A 51 26.47 24.59 39.30
C LEU A 51 25.24 23.67 39.47
N LEU A 52 25.28 22.47 38.89
CA LEU A 52 24.30 21.40 39.14
C LEU A 52 24.21 20.99 40.62
N GLY A 53 25.35 20.91 41.31
CA GLY A 53 25.41 20.54 42.73
C GLY A 53 24.95 21.62 43.72
N GLY A 54 24.36 22.72 43.25
CA GLY A 54 23.85 23.79 44.12
C GLY A 54 24.91 24.69 44.74
N ALA A 55 26.16 24.66 44.23
CA ALA A 55 27.20 25.57 44.66
C ALA A 55 26.87 27.00 44.19
N LYS A 56 26.35 27.82 45.08
CA LYS A 56 26.18 29.26 44.83
C LYS A 56 27.56 29.87 44.61
N GLN A 57 27.74 30.44 43.41
CA GLN A 57 28.55 31.65 43.24
C GLN A 57 30.08 31.45 43.17
N GLU A 58 30.54 30.78 42.11
CA GLU A 58 31.81 31.15 41.48
C GLU A 58 31.55 31.37 39.99
N SER A 59 31.53 32.64 39.56
CA SER A 59 31.30 33.14 38.20
C SER A 59 30.85 32.09 37.19
N THR A 60 29.54 32.11 36.89
CA THR A 60 28.97 31.41 35.73
C THR A 60 29.90 31.66 34.54
N PRO A 61 30.39 30.59 33.87
CA PRO A 61 31.23 30.78 32.71
C PRO A 61 30.47 31.61 31.66
N LYS A 62 31.21 32.43 30.91
CA LYS A 62 30.63 33.31 29.89
C LYS A 62 29.74 32.54 28.91
N MET A 63 30.11 31.29 28.59
CA MET A 63 29.29 30.35 27.83
C MET A 63 27.88 30.18 28.40
N ILE A 64 27.79 29.85 29.69
CA ILE A 64 26.53 29.59 30.37
C ILE A 64 25.72 30.87 30.48
N THR A 65 26.35 32.01 30.76
CA THR A 65 25.63 33.30 30.83
C THR A 65 25.09 33.72 29.45
N ALA A 66 25.86 33.51 28.37
CA ALA A 66 25.41 33.76 27.00
C ALA A 66 24.30 32.79 26.57
N LEU A 67 24.36 31.54 27.03
CA LEU A 67 23.29 30.57 26.85
C LEU A 67 22.02 30.96 27.61
N GLU A 68 22.14 31.29 28.89
CA GLU A 68 21.03 31.75 29.73
C GLU A 68 20.36 32.99 29.10
N GLN A 69 21.16 33.95 28.61
CA GLN A 69 20.63 35.13 27.91
C GLN A 69 19.95 34.75 26.59
N ARG A 70 20.55 33.87 25.77
CA ARG A 70 19.92 33.41 24.52
C ARG A 70 18.62 32.66 24.77
N LEU A 71 18.56 31.82 25.81
CA LEU A 71 17.33 31.13 26.18
C LEU A 71 16.29 32.10 26.77
N ALA A 72 16.70 33.11 27.53
CA ALA A 72 15.80 34.13 28.07
C ALA A 72 15.23 35.07 26.99
N ASP A 73 16.04 35.44 26.00
CA ASP A 73 15.60 36.24 24.85
C ASP A 73 14.70 35.42 23.91
N SER A 74 14.89 34.10 23.87
CA SER A 74 14.12 33.15 23.04
C SER A 74 12.83 32.70 23.72
N ASN A 75 11.97 33.64 24.09
CA ASN A 75 10.64 33.49 24.71
C ASN A 75 9.60 32.69 23.84
N LEU A 76 10.05 31.79 22.98
CA LEU A 76 9.29 31.04 21.99
C LEU A 76 9.32 29.55 22.34
N ASN A 77 8.18 29.03 22.82
CA ASN A 77 7.84 27.61 22.90
C ASN A 77 8.99 26.70 23.40
N LEU A 78 9.31 26.84 24.68
CA LEU A 78 10.27 25.98 25.39
C LEU A 78 9.93 24.48 25.29
N ASP A 79 8.66 24.14 25.01
CA ASP A 79 8.18 22.76 24.78
C ASP A 79 8.67 22.14 23.45
N GLN A 80 9.19 22.93 22.52
CA GLN A 80 9.77 22.47 21.25
C GLN A 80 11.24 22.84 21.08
N LEU A 81 11.86 23.41 22.11
CA LEU A 81 13.24 23.87 22.03
C LEU A 81 14.17 22.65 22.05
N ASN A 82 14.93 22.47 20.96
CA ASN A 82 16.02 21.51 20.96
C ASN A 82 17.20 22.10 21.77
N THR A 83 17.19 21.84 23.08
CA THR A 83 18.22 22.28 24.03
C THR A 83 19.63 21.93 23.52
N ALA A 84 19.82 20.74 22.96
CA ALA A 84 21.11 20.33 22.39
C ALA A 84 21.56 21.22 21.22
N ALA A 85 20.65 21.62 20.33
CA ALA A 85 20.97 22.50 19.19
C ALA A 85 21.36 23.93 19.63
N VAL A 86 20.71 24.46 20.66
CA VAL A 86 21.02 25.79 21.21
C VAL A 86 22.36 25.79 21.94
N ILE A 87 22.66 24.70 22.68
CA ILE A 87 23.96 24.55 23.34
C ILE A 87 25.07 24.39 22.31
N GLU A 88 24.89 23.52 21.31
CA GLU A 88 25.87 23.32 20.25
C GLU A 88 26.11 24.60 19.42
N GLY A 89 25.04 25.35 19.10
CA GLY A 89 25.14 26.62 18.39
C GLY A 89 25.89 27.70 19.18
N THR A 90 25.83 27.68 20.51
CA THR A 90 26.58 28.63 21.35
C THR A 90 28.02 28.17 21.58
N TYR A 91 28.25 26.86 21.65
CA TYR A 91 29.60 26.28 21.66
C TYR A 91 30.39 26.62 20.39
N SER A 92 29.77 26.57 19.21
CA SER A 92 30.45 26.88 17.94
C SER A 92 30.85 28.36 17.81
N HIS A 93 30.24 29.25 18.59
CA HIS A 93 30.60 30.67 18.66
C HIS A 93 31.61 30.99 19.77
N GLU A 94 31.98 30.01 20.62
CA GLU A 94 32.97 30.24 21.67
C GLU A 94 34.37 30.35 21.09
N LYS A 95 35.03 31.47 21.41
CA LYS A 95 36.45 31.69 21.12
C LYS A 95 37.21 31.70 22.43
N PHE A 96 38.29 30.93 22.50
CA PHE A 96 39.21 31.00 23.64
C PHE A 96 40.46 31.79 23.25
N TYR A 97 41.04 32.49 24.24
CA TYR A 97 42.25 33.28 24.05
C TYR A 97 43.47 32.39 24.27
N PHE A 98 44.22 32.13 23.20
CA PHE A 98 45.53 31.50 23.26
C PHE A 98 46.58 32.49 22.80
N LEU A 99 47.51 32.85 23.70
CA LEU A 99 48.62 33.76 23.41
C LEU A 99 48.19 35.13 22.82
N GLY A 100 47.04 35.66 23.24
CA GLY A 100 46.49 36.94 22.76
C GLY A 100 45.64 36.86 21.49
N LEU A 101 45.56 35.70 20.84
CA LEU A 101 44.71 35.46 19.67
C LEU A 101 43.42 34.74 20.07
N ALA A 102 42.28 35.23 19.55
CA ALA A 102 40.98 34.59 19.72
C ALA A 102 40.82 33.48 18.67
N LEU A 103 40.90 32.22 19.10
CA LEU A 103 40.84 31.05 18.21
C LEU A 103 39.52 30.29 18.41
N ASN A 104 38.96 29.80 17.31
CA ASN A 104 37.73 29.00 17.33
C ASN A 104 38.06 27.55 17.73
N CYS A 105 37.31 27.00 18.69
CA CYS A 105 37.46 25.63 19.17
C CYS A 105 37.39 24.60 18.03
N ASP A 106 36.45 24.78 17.10
CA ASP A 106 36.24 23.86 15.97
C ASP A 106 37.41 23.89 14.97
N PHE A 107 37.99 25.07 14.75
CA PHE A 107 39.16 25.23 13.89
C PHE A 107 40.39 24.53 14.46
N ILE A 108 40.62 24.67 15.76
CA ILE A 108 41.75 24.02 16.45
C ILE A 108 41.59 22.50 16.46
N ASP A 109 40.38 22.00 16.70
CA ASP A 109 40.13 20.55 16.66
C ASP A 109 40.37 19.98 15.24
N SER A 110 39.85 20.66 14.22
CA SER A 110 40.07 20.29 12.82
C SER A 110 41.56 20.33 12.44
N LEU A 111 42.28 21.40 12.82
CA LEU A 111 43.71 21.54 12.58
C LEU A 111 44.50 20.41 13.25
N CYS A 112 44.24 20.12 14.53
CA CYS A 112 44.89 19.03 15.25
C CYS A 112 44.61 17.65 14.65
N ARG A 113 43.47 17.47 13.96
CA ARG A 113 43.12 16.22 13.27
C ARG A 113 43.79 16.07 11.90
N ILE A 114 43.91 17.18 11.16
CA ILE A 114 44.48 17.18 9.80
C ILE A 114 46.01 17.22 9.83
N LEU A 115 46.59 17.93 10.80
CA LEU A 115 48.02 18.20 10.86
C LEU A 115 48.90 16.94 10.87
N PRO A 116 48.60 15.83 11.59
CA PRO A 116 49.37 14.60 11.51
C PRO A 116 49.45 14.03 10.08
N ASN A 117 48.31 14.02 9.38
CA ASN A 117 48.25 13.55 7.99
C ASN A 117 48.99 14.49 7.03
N LEU A 118 48.93 15.80 7.28
CA LEU A 118 49.67 16.79 6.51
C LEU A 118 51.19 16.62 6.69
N LEU A 119 51.65 16.39 7.93
CA LEU A 119 53.07 16.12 8.21
C LEU A 119 53.55 14.83 7.53
N LEU A 120 52.73 13.79 7.53
CA LEU A 120 53.03 12.55 6.80
C LEU A 120 53.15 12.83 5.30
N SER A 121 52.23 13.60 4.72
CA SER A 121 52.28 14.01 3.32
C SER A 121 53.51 14.86 3.00
N PHE A 122 53.88 15.82 3.86
CA PHE A 122 55.10 16.60 3.72
C PHE A 122 56.37 15.75 3.85
N GLY A 123 56.36 14.75 4.74
CA GLY A 123 57.44 13.77 4.85
C GLY A 123 57.63 12.98 3.56
N LEU A 124 56.54 12.48 2.96
CA LEU A 124 56.59 11.77 1.68
C LEU A 124 57.01 12.68 0.52
N LEU A 125 56.46 13.90 0.46
CA LEU A 125 56.82 14.91 -0.53
C LEU A 125 58.31 15.25 -0.46
N GLY A 126 58.86 15.40 0.74
CA GLY A 126 60.29 15.65 0.96
C GLY A 126 61.16 14.53 0.39
N THR A 127 60.78 13.26 0.61
CA THR A 127 61.49 12.10 0.04
C THR A 127 61.40 12.09 -1.48
N PHE A 128 60.23 12.34 -2.05
CA PHE A 128 60.06 12.38 -3.51
C PHE A 128 60.90 13.50 -4.15
N LEU A 129 60.84 14.71 -3.63
CA LEU A 129 61.65 15.84 -4.11
C LEU A 129 63.15 15.55 -3.97
N GLY A 130 63.56 14.94 -2.85
CA GLY A 130 64.94 14.54 -2.62
C GLY A 130 65.47 13.53 -3.63
N ILE A 131 64.68 12.49 -3.94
CA ILE A 131 65.03 11.50 -4.96
C ILE A 131 65.04 12.14 -6.35
N THR A 132 64.07 13.01 -6.68
CA THR A 132 64.03 13.71 -7.97
C THR A 132 65.26 14.59 -8.18
N PHE A 133 65.67 15.39 -7.18
CA PHE A 133 66.87 16.22 -7.28
C PHE A 133 68.15 15.38 -7.34
N ASN A 134 68.21 14.27 -6.59
CA ASN A 134 69.31 13.31 -6.68
C ASN A 134 69.44 12.75 -8.09
N LEU A 135 68.35 12.27 -8.70
CA LEU A 135 68.36 11.66 -10.03
C LEU A 135 68.72 12.67 -11.12
N SER A 136 68.23 13.91 -11.02
CA SER A 136 68.59 15.00 -11.93
C SER A 136 70.08 15.35 -11.85
N SER A 137 70.62 15.44 -10.62
CA SER A 137 72.05 15.74 -10.41
C SER A 137 72.92 14.60 -10.92
N LEU A 138 72.53 13.35 -10.65
CA LEU A 138 73.22 12.15 -11.11
C LEU A 138 73.23 12.05 -12.64
N SER A 139 72.10 12.34 -13.31
CA SER A 139 72.02 12.36 -14.77
C SER A 139 72.94 13.41 -15.41
N GLN A 140 73.05 14.58 -14.79
CA GLN A 140 73.91 15.67 -15.26
C GLN A 140 75.40 15.31 -15.07
N THR A 141 75.75 14.76 -13.91
CA THR A 141 77.08 14.23 -13.62
C THR A 141 77.47 13.17 -14.64
N ILE A 142 76.66 12.11 -14.83
CA ILE A 142 76.94 11.00 -15.78
C ILE A 142 77.18 11.50 -17.22
N THR A 143 76.49 12.55 -17.66
CA THR A 143 76.59 13.07 -19.03
C THR A 143 77.83 13.96 -19.25
N GLN A 144 78.41 14.51 -18.18
CA GLN A 144 79.54 15.45 -18.24
C GLN A 144 80.91 14.82 -17.96
N ILE A 145 80.97 13.51 -17.69
CA ILE A 145 82.21 12.82 -17.32
C ILE A 145 83.03 12.39 -18.54
N ASP A 146 84.30 12.75 -18.54
CA ASP A 146 85.34 12.23 -19.43
C ASP A 146 85.98 10.95 -18.81
N ILE A 147 86.15 9.89 -19.60
CA ILE A 147 86.32 8.47 -19.15
C ILE A 147 87.63 8.24 -18.38
N ASN A 148 88.55 9.21 -18.35
CA ASN A 148 89.90 9.04 -17.84
C ASN A 148 90.11 9.40 -16.35
N ASN A 149 89.11 9.97 -15.66
CA ASN A 149 89.26 10.43 -14.26
C ASN A 149 88.22 9.80 -13.30
N VAL A 150 88.33 8.48 -13.10
CA VAL A 150 87.47 7.70 -12.18
C VAL A 150 87.50 8.22 -10.73
N ARG A 151 88.57 8.93 -10.32
CA ARG A 151 88.71 9.47 -8.97
C ARG A 151 87.80 10.69 -8.70
N ASN A 152 87.51 11.49 -9.73
CA ASN A 152 86.56 12.60 -9.64
C ASN A 152 85.10 12.09 -9.59
N LEU A 153 84.85 10.92 -10.19
CA LEU A 153 83.54 10.25 -10.18
C LEU A 153 83.04 9.95 -8.76
N VAL A 154 83.91 9.43 -7.91
CA VAL A 154 83.55 9.05 -6.53
C VAL A 154 83.17 10.28 -5.70
N GLU A 155 83.87 11.40 -5.92
CA GLU A 155 83.61 12.65 -5.21
C GLU A 155 82.34 13.35 -5.71
N GLU A 156 82.05 13.25 -7.02
CA GLU A 156 80.81 13.78 -7.60
C GLU A 156 79.57 12.93 -7.28
N LEU A 157 79.73 11.61 -7.04
CA LEU A 157 78.65 10.73 -6.59
C LEU A 157 78.29 10.90 -5.10
N ASN A 158 79.20 11.44 -4.28
CA ASN A 158 78.94 11.70 -2.87
C ASN A 158 77.88 12.80 -2.65
N ARG A 159 77.81 13.80 -3.54
CA ARG A 159 76.83 14.89 -3.44
C ARG A 159 75.38 14.41 -3.60
N PRO A 160 75.02 13.63 -4.64
CA PRO A 160 73.70 13.00 -4.72
C PRO A 160 73.40 12.12 -3.51
N LEU A 161 74.33 11.24 -3.11
CA LEU A 161 74.11 10.31 -1.99
C LEU A 161 73.83 11.04 -0.66
N GLN A 162 74.52 12.15 -0.39
CA GLN A 162 74.25 13.00 0.76
C GLN A 162 72.86 13.66 0.67
N GLY A 163 72.46 14.15 -0.50
CA GLY A 163 71.13 14.73 -0.74
C GLY A 163 69.98 13.72 -0.49
N MET A 164 70.19 12.45 -0.83
CA MET A 164 69.25 11.37 -0.51
C MET A 164 69.14 11.17 1.01
N GLY A 165 70.26 11.10 1.73
CA GLY A 165 70.27 10.95 3.18
C GLY A 165 69.56 12.09 3.92
N VAL A 166 69.70 13.32 3.45
CA VAL A 166 68.99 14.50 3.99
C VAL A 166 67.47 14.39 3.76
N ALA A 167 67.04 13.98 2.57
CA ALA A 167 65.62 13.80 2.27
C ALA A 167 64.97 12.69 3.13
N PHE A 168 65.67 11.57 3.34
CA PHE A 168 65.19 10.49 4.20
C PHE A 168 65.12 10.90 5.67
N THR A 169 66.13 11.60 6.19
CA THR A 169 66.16 12.05 7.59
C THR A 169 65.08 13.09 7.88
N THR A 170 64.84 14.04 6.97
CA THR A 170 63.75 15.02 7.09
C THR A 170 62.37 14.36 7.04
N SER A 171 62.18 13.34 6.20
CA SER A 171 60.96 12.52 6.15
C SER A 171 60.73 11.74 7.44
N LEU A 172 61.79 11.13 7.98
CA LEU A 172 61.72 10.40 9.25
C LEU A 172 61.31 11.32 10.41
N VAL A 173 61.83 12.54 10.45
CA VAL A 173 61.44 13.56 11.45
C VAL A 173 59.96 13.93 11.30
N ALA A 174 59.47 14.13 10.07
CA ALA A 174 58.06 14.43 9.83
C ALA A 174 57.13 13.29 10.23
N ILE A 175 57.50 12.04 9.92
CA ILE A 175 56.74 10.83 10.32
C ILE A 175 56.77 10.66 11.84
N ALA A 176 57.91 10.86 12.50
CA ALA A 176 58.02 10.79 13.95
C ALA A 176 57.14 11.84 14.65
N CYS A 177 57.12 13.08 14.14
CA CYS A 177 56.25 14.14 14.64
C CYS A 177 54.76 13.82 14.39
N SER A 178 54.41 13.29 13.22
CA SER A 178 53.05 12.85 12.89
C SER A 178 52.56 11.74 13.82
N SER A 179 53.41 10.73 14.07
CA SER A 179 53.12 9.63 15.01
C SER A 179 52.91 10.15 16.42
N LEU A 180 53.82 11.02 16.90
CA LEU A 180 53.72 11.65 18.22
C LEU A 180 52.42 12.45 18.37
N LEU A 181 52.07 13.28 17.38
CA LEU A 181 50.82 14.05 17.39
C LEU A 181 49.60 13.14 17.41
N THR A 182 49.61 12.05 16.66
CA THR A 182 48.49 11.09 16.62
C THR A 182 48.27 10.44 18.00
N VAL A 183 49.35 10.03 18.66
CA VAL A 183 49.29 9.46 20.03
C VAL A 183 48.80 10.51 21.03
N LEU A 184 49.33 11.73 20.99
CA LEU A 184 48.89 12.80 21.88
C LEU A 184 47.44 13.22 21.62
N ASN A 185 46.98 13.17 20.37
CA ASN A 185 45.59 13.43 20.00
C ASN A 185 44.65 12.37 20.59
N LEU A 186 45.11 11.12 20.69
CA LEU A 186 44.37 10.04 21.35
C LEU A 186 44.28 10.26 22.87
N PHE A 187 45.39 10.64 23.52
CA PHE A 187 45.41 10.89 24.97
C PHE A 187 44.59 12.13 25.36
N TRP A 188 44.71 13.24 24.61
CA TRP A 188 43.93 14.47 24.83
C TRP A 188 42.77 14.55 23.86
N ASN A 189 41.85 13.61 24.00
CA ASN A 189 40.65 13.55 23.17
C ASN A 189 39.67 14.69 23.54
N THR A 190 39.66 15.75 22.73
CA THR A 190 38.78 16.91 22.91
C THR A 190 37.32 16.58 22.64
N GLN A 191 37.03 15.57 21.82
CA GLN A 191 35.66 15.17 21.49
C GLN A 191 34.95 14.63 22.74
N VAL A 192 35.61 13.78 23.51
CA VAL A 192 35.08 13.28 24.79
C VAL A 192 34.86 14.43 25.78
N ALA A 193 35.78 15.41 25.82
CA ALA A 193 35.62 16.59 26.66
C ALA A 193 34.45 17.49 26.20
N LYS A 194 34.25 17.66 24.89
CA LYS A 194 33.12 18.41 24.30
C LYS A 194 31.79 17.76 24.65
N VAL A 195 31.64 16.44 24.46
CA VAL A 195 30.40 15.72 24.79
C VAL A 195 30.10 15.80 26.29
N SER A 196 31.12 15.63 27.13
CA SER A 196 30.99 15.76 28.59
C SER A 196 30.54 17.16 29.02
N LEU A 197 31.07 18.20 28.36
CA LEU A 197 30.66 19.58 28.58
C LEU A 197 29.20 19.80 28.15
N LEU A 198 28.84 19.38 26.94
CA LEU A 198 27.51 19.53 26.37
C LEU A 198 26.45 18.90 27.28
N SER A 199 26.65 17.63 27.65
CA SER A 199 25.76 16.91 28.57
C SER A 199 25.68 17.58 29.94
N SER A 200 26.79 18.10 30.49
CA SER A 200 26.75 18.79 31.79
C SER A 200 26.01 20.13 31.73
N ILE A 201 26.00 20.79 30.58
CA ILE A 201 25.24 22.03 30.36
C ILE A 201 23.76 21.70 30.12
N GLU A 202 23.46 20.67 29.35
CA GLU A 202 22.10 20.17 29.13
C GLU A 202 21.44 19.78 30.45
N ASP A 203 22.13 18.98 31.27
CA ASP A 203 21.69 18.63 32.62
C ASP A 203 21.40 19.88 33.48
N TYR A 204 22.27 20.90 33.41
CA TYR A 204 22.08 22.16 34.15
C TYR A 204 20.85 22.94 33.66
N ILE A 205 20.65 23.00 32.33
CA ILE A 205 19.52 23.70 31.74
C ILE A 205 18.21 23.01 32.13
N ASP A 206 18.13 21.68 31.99
CA ASP A 206 16.91 20.93 32.22
C ASP A 206 16.53 20.85 33.71
N ASN A 207 17.51 20.70 34.60
CA ASN A 207 17.23 20.47 36.02
C ASN A 207 17.23 21.74 36.87
N ILE A 208 17.89 22.83 36.44
CA ILE A 208 18.01 24.06 37.25
C ILE A 208 17.42 25.27 36.53
N PHE A 209 17.75 25.48 35.25
CA PHE A 209 17.39 26.72 34.56
C PHE A 209 15.93 26.72 34.06
N LEU A 210 15.49 25.68 33.35
CA LEU A 210 14.12 25.57 32.84
C LEU A 210 13.06 25.58 33.97
N PRO A 211 13.22 24.82 35.07
CA PRO A 211 12.25 24.85 36.17
C PRO A 211 12.19 26.20 36.89
N LYS A 212 13.28 26.99 36.86
CA LYS A 212 13.36 28.33 37.48
C LYS A 212 12.64 29.41 36.67
N ILE A 213 12.54 29.23 35.35
CA ILE A 213 11.88 30.18 34.44
C ILE A 213 10.42 29.80 34.21
N GLN A 214 10.08 28.51 34.27
CA GLN A 214 8.71 28.02 34.18
C GLN A 214 8.26 27.28 35.47
N PRO A 215 7.76 27.99 36.49
CA PRO A 215 7.00 27.36 37.54
C PRO A 215 5.61 26.97 36.98
N VAL A 216 5.44 25.71 36.59
CA VAL A 216 4.13 25.04 36.43
C VAL A 216 3.13 25.71 35.44
N SER A 217 3.60 26.40 34.40
CA SER A 217 2.73 26.90 33.32
C SER A 217 2.32 25.82 32.31
N SER A 218 3.13 24.78 32.13
CA SER A 218 2.87 23.69 31.18
C SER A 218 1.69 22.80 31.58
N LEU A 219 1.46 22.60 32.89
CA LEU A 219 0.32 21.82 33.37
C LEU A 219 -0.99 22.59 33.24
N GLU A 220 -1.02 23.87 33.60
CA GLU A 220 -2.21 24.72 33.45
C GLU A 220 -2.56 24.91 31.97
N SER A 221 -1.54 25.14 31.13
CA SER A 221 -1.75 25.21 29.68
C SER A 221 -2.23 23.89 29.10
N ALA A 222 -1.69 22.75 29.53
CA ALA A 222 -2.15 21.43 29.09
C ALA A 222 -3.59 21.14 29.53
N ILE A 223 -3.97 21.53 30.76
CA ILE A 223 -5.35 21.40 31.26
C ILE A 223 -6.30 22.30 30.47
N SER A 224 -5.89 23.54 30.18
CA SER A 224 -6.71 24.47 29.39
C SER A 224 -6.91 23.98 27.94
N GLN A 225 -5.86 23.47 27.32
CA GLN A 225 -5.90 22.90 25.97
C GLN A 225 -6.78 21.66 25.93
N PHE A 226 -6.62 20.75 26.91
CA PHE A 226 -7.47 19.58 27.05
C PHE A 226 -8.94 19.96 27.26
N SER A 227 -9.22 20.99 28.08
CA SER A 227 -10.58 21.48 28.30
C SER A 227 -11.20 22.03 27.01
N GLN A 228 -10.43 22.77 26.19
CA GLN A 228 -10.90 23.28 24.90
C GLN A 228 -11.14 22.15 23.89
N ASP A 229 -10.24 21.17 23.82
CA ASP A 229 -10.37 20.02 22.93
C ASP A 229 -11.56 19.14 23.34
N PHE A 230 -11.77 18.97 24.65
CA PHE A 230 -12.90 18.24 25.20
C PHE A 230 -14.23 18.96 24.91
N ASP A 231 -14.29 20.28 25.08
CA ASP A 231 -15.46 21.09 24.75
C ASP A 231 -15.81 20.98 23.24
N GLY A 232 -14.79 21.07 22.38
CA GLY A 232 -14.94 20.86 20.94
C GLY A 232 -15.43 19.45 20.57
N MET A 233 -14.98 18.42 21.30
CA MET A 233 -15.45 17.05 21.13
C MET A 233 -16.92 16.90 21.53
N VAL A 234 -17.31 17.44 22.69
CA VAL A 234 -18.70 17.38 23.19
C VAL A 234 -19.65 18.11 22.24
N HIS A 235 -19.26 19.29 21.74
CA HIS A 235 -20.04 20.01 20.74
C HIS A 235 -20.20 19.25 19.42
N LYS A 236 -19.10 18.67 18.89
CA LYS A 236 -19.18 17.85 17.66
C LYS A 236 -20.03 16.61 17.86
N LEU A 237 -19.91 15.96 19.02
CA LEU A 237 -20.73 14.80 19.38
C LEU A 237 -22.21 15.18 19.45
N GLY A 238 -22.55 16.28 20.14
CA GLY A 238 -23.91 16.80 20.23
C GLY A 238 -24.52 17.06 18.86
N ASN A 239 -23.82 17.81 18.00
CA ASN A 239 -24.29 18.12 16.65
C ASN A 239 -24.45 16.86 15.78
N THR A 240 -23.51 15.90 15.88
CA THR A 240 -23.57 14.66 15.11
C THR A 240 -24.74 13.78 15.54
N ILE A 241 -25.01 13.70 16.85
CA ILE A 241 -26.16 12.97 17.39
C ILE A 241 -27.46 13.64 16.97
N GLU A 242 -27.56 14.97 17.06
CA GLU A 242 -28.73 15.73 16.64
C GLU A 242 -29.05 15.52 15.15
N GLU A 243 -28.05 15.66 14.28
CA GLU A 243 -28.22 15.44 12.84
C GLU A 243 -28.63 13.99 12.52
N SER A 244 -27.97 13.02 13.17
CA SER A 244 -28.23 11.60 12.93
C SER A 244 -29.63 11.20 13.41
N MET A 245 -30.03 11.69 14.60
CA MET A 245 -31.34 11.44 15.17
C MET A 245 -32.44 12.12 14.32
N THR A 246 -32.22 13.36 13.88
CA THR A 246 -33.16 14.08 13.01
C THR A 246 -33.35 13.37 11.67
N LYS A 247 -32.25 12.89 11.06
CA LYS A 247 -32.32 12.08 9.82
C LYS A 247 -33.02 10.73 10.04
N ALA A 248 -32.83 10.10 11.19
CA ALA A 248 -33.51 8.84 11.51
C ALA A 248 -35.02 9.06 11.72
N LEU A 249 -35.39 10.07 12.51
CA LEU A 249 -36.79 10.43 12.76
C LEU A 249 -37.51 10.85 11.48
N SER A 250 -36.87 11.63 10.60
CA SER A 250 -37.48 12.04 9.33
C SER A 250 -37.74 10.85 8.39
N LYS A 251 -36.80 9.88 8.33
CA LYS A 251 -37.01 8.65 7.57
C LYS A 251 -38.14 7.79 8.14
N ILE A 252 -38.24 7.69 9.46
CA ILE A 252 -39.34 6.99 10.14
C ILE A 252 -40.67 7.66 9.83
N HIS A 253 -40.74 8.98 9.94
CA HIS A 253 -41.94 9.76 9.63
C HIS A 253 -42.37 9.57 8.17
N HIS A 254 -41.45 9.71 7.22
CA HIS A 254 -41.74 9.51 5.80
C HIS A 254 -42.18 8.07 5.47
N SER A 255 -41.59 7.08 6.15
CA SER A 255 -42.00 5.68 6.03
C SER A 255 -43.43 5.49 6.56
N ALA A 256 -43.75 6.11 7.71
CA ALA A 256 -45.08 6.06 8.30
C ALA A 256 -46.13 6.70 7.37
N GLU A 257 -45.85 7.86 6.79
CA GLU A 257 -46.72 8.50 5.79
C GLU A 257 -46.93 7.60 4.57
N THR A 258 -45.88 6.95 4.08
CA THR A 258 -45.97 6.04 2.93
C THR A 258 -46.85 4.82 3.26
N PHE A 259 -46.70 4.25 4.46
CA PHE A 259 -47.53 3.15 4.93
C PHE A 259 -48.99 3.57 5.11
N GLU A 260 -49.23 4.74 5.71
CA GLU A 260 -50.57 5.30 5.87
C GLU A 260 -51.23 5.53 4.50
N HIS A 261 -50.50 6.12 3.55
CA HIS A 261 -51.01 6.35 2.21
C HIS A 261 -51.30 5.04 1.47
N ALA A 262 -50.45 4.02 1.61
CA ALA A 262 -50.70 2.69 1.02
C ALA A 262 -51.90 2.00 1.66
N ALA A 263 -52.04 2.05 2.99
CA ALA A 263 -53.18 1.53 3.71
C ALA A 263 -54.48 2.22 3.28
N ASN A 264 -54.45 3.55 3.14
CA ASN A 264 -55.59 4.34 2.70
C ASN A 264 -55.96 4.07 1.23
N ILE A 265 -54.99 3.80 0.35
CA ILE A 265 -55.27 3.33 -1.01
C ILE A 265 -55.94 1.97 -0.98
N ILE A 266 -55.45 1.02 -0.18
CA ILE A 266 -56.03 -0.32 -0.08
C ILE A 266 -57.45 -0.26 0.46
N ASP A 267 -57.67 0.51 1.53
CA ASP A 267 -58.97 0.66 2.20
C ASP A 267 -60.01 1.35 1.31
N ASN A 268 -59.62 2.41 0.60
CA ASN A 268 -60.51 3.08 -0.37
C ASN A 268 -60.59 2.37 -1.72
N SER A 269 -59.70 1.41 -1.99
CA SER A 269 -59.79 0.63 -3.21
C SER A 269 -60.87 -0.42 -3.03
N GLN A 270 -61.73 -0.55 -4.05
CA GLN A 270 -62.62 -1.70 -4.18
C GLN A 270 -61.84 -2.99 -4.51
N PHE A 271 -60.56 -3.08 -4.18
CA PHE A 271 -59.73 -4.23 -4.48
C PHE A 271 -60.20 -5.49 -3.73
N PRO A 272 -60.48 -5.46 -2.42
CA PRO A 272 -61.00 -6.63 -1.72
C PRO A 272 -62.32 -7.11 -2.31
N ASP A 273 -63.24 -6.18 -2.59
CA ASP A 273 -64.56 -6.49 -3.17
C ASP A 273 -64.44 -7.05 -4.60
N LYS A 274 -63.61 -6.45 -5.45
CA LYS A 274 -63.36 -6.95 -6.81
C LYS A 274 -62.66 -8.30 -6.81
N LEU A 275 -61.71 -8.52 -5.89
CA LEU A 275 -61.04 -9.80 -5.74
C LEU A 275 -62.04 -10.87 -5.29
N ALA A 276 -62.84 -10.59 -4.26
CA ALA A 276 -63.89 -11.50 -3.78
C ALA A 276 -64.92 -11.80 -4.88
N SER A 277 -65.37 -10.78 -5.62
CA SER A 277 -66.30 -10.94 -6.74
C SER A 277 -65.69 -11.78 -7.87
N ALA A 278 -64.41 -11.55 -8.21
CA ALA A 278 -63.70 -12.33 -9.22
C ALA A 278 -63.57 -13.80 -8.80
N THR A 279 -63.23 -14.07 -7.53
CA THR A 279 -63.18 -15.42 -6.97
C THR A 279 -64.55 -16.10 -7.00
N ASN A 280 -65.63 -15.38 -6.69
CA ASN A 280 -66.99 -15.90 -6.77
C ASN A 280 -67.40 -16.23 -8.22
N HIS A 281 -67.07 -15.35 -9.18
CA HIS A 281 -67.30 -15.62 -10.61
C HIS A 281 -66.52 -16.83 -11.10
N LEU A 282 -65.27 -17.02 -10.65
CA LEU A 282 -64.49 -18.22 -10.96
C LEU A 282 -65.15 -19.50 -10.41
N ALA A 283 -65.64 -19.48 -9.17
CA ALA A 283 -66.36 -20.61 -8.57
C ALA A 283 -67.65 -20.95 -9.35
N ILE A 284 -68.42 -19.92 -9.75
CA ILE A 284 -69.61 -20.10 -10.58
C ILE A 284 -69.25 -20.69 -11.95
N ALA A 285 -68.22 -20.15 -12.61
CA ALA A 285 -67.75 -20.64 -13.90
C ALA A 285 -67.29 -22.10 -13.82
N GLN A 286 -66.58 -22.47 -12.76
CA GLN A 286 -66.17 -23.86 -12.52
C GLN A 286 -67.38 -24.80 -12.38
N ASN A 287 -68.40 -24.41 -11.62
CA ASN A 287 -69.61 -25.20 -11.48
C ASN A 287 -70.38 -25.34 -12.80
N GLN A 288 -70.52 -24.24 -13.56
CA GLN A 288 -71.16 -24.26 -14.88
C GLN A 288 -70.41 -25.13 -15.89
N PHE A 289 -69.08 -25.10 -15.85
CA PHE A 289 -68.25 -25.96 -16.69
C PHE A 289 -68.45 -27.44 -16.34
N SER A 290 -68.50 -27.77 -15.05
CA SER A 290 -68.79 -29.14 -14.59
C SER A 290 -70.18 -29.61 -15.05
N GLN A 291 -71.21 -28.79 -14.92
CA GLN A 291 -72.57 -29.12 -15.41
C GLN A 291 -72.61 -29.29 -16.92
N SER A 292 -71.96 -28.38 -17.67
CA SER A 292 -71.86 -28.50 -19.13
C SER A 292 -71.17 -29.80 -19.54
N SER A 293 -70.11 -30.20 -18.83
CA SER A 293 -69.41 -31.48 -19.05
C SER A 293 -70.33 -32.69 -18.82
N LEU A 294 -71.15 -32.66 -17.76
CA LEU A 294 -72.14 -33.72 -17.48
C LEU A 294 -73.24 -33.79 -18.53
N VAL A 295 -73.76 -32.64 -18.99
CA VAL A 295 -74.77 -32.59 -20.05
C VAL A 295 -74.19 -33.13 -21.37
N LEU A 296 -72.96 -32.75 -21.70
CA LEU A 296 -72.26 -33.27 -22.88
C LEU A 296 -72.10 -34.80 -22.79
N GLN A 297 -71.68 -35.32 -21.65
CA GLN A 297 -71.58 -36.77 -21.40
C GLN A 297 -72.92 -37.49 -21.63
N LYS A 298 -74.01 -36.98 -21.07
CA LYS A 298 -75.36 -37.54 -21.28
C LYS A 298 -75.78 -37.49 -22.75
N SER A 299 -75.47 -36.39 -23.43
CA SER A 299 -75.76 -36.24 -24.86
C SER A 299 -74.99 -37.27 -25.69
N THR A 300 -73.70 -37.48 -25.41
CA THR A 300 -72.88 -38.50 -26.05
C THR A 300 -73.45 -39.90 -25.84
N GLN A 301 -73.91 -40.23 -24.62
CA GLN A 301 -74.56 -41.51 -24.32
C GLN A 301 -75.89 -41.70 -25.08
N SER A 302 -76.70 -40.66 -25.17
CA SER A 302 -77.96 -40.72 -25.93
C SER A 302 -77.71 -40.91 -27.42
N PHE A 303 -76.69 -40.23 -27.97
CA PHE A 303 -76.27 -40.42 -29.35
C PHE A 303 -75.83 -41.87 -29.62
N GLU A 304 -75.03 -42.45 -28.72
CA GLU A 304 -74.62 -43.86 -28.79
C GLU A 304 -75.84 -44.80 -28.80
N HIS A 305 -76.80 -44.60 -27.89
CA HIS A 305 -78.03 -45.40 -27.86
C HIS A 305 -78.86 -45.27 -29.15
N ASN A 306 -78.97 -44.06 -29.69
CA ASN A 306 -79.70 -43.81 -30.94
C ASN A 306 -78.99 -44.45 -32.13
N LEU A 307 -77.65 -44.42 -32.16
CA LEU A 307 -76.85 -45.08 -33.18
C LEU A 307 -77.08 -46.60 -33.17
N VAL A 308 -77.08 -47.24 -31.99
CA VAL A 308 -77.41 -48.66 -31.83
C VAL A 308 -78.83 -48.97 -32.29
N SER A 309 -79.79 -48.10 -31.94
CA SER A 309 -81.19 -48.25 -32.36
C SER A 309 -81.35 -48.14 -33.88
N MET A 310 -80.66 -47.18 -34.52
CA MET A 310 -80.60 -47.06 -35.97
C MET A 310 -79.99 -48.31 -36.61
N GLN A 311 -78.87 -48.82 -36.10
CA GLN A 311 -78.26 -50.05 -36.62
C GLN A 311 -79.25 -51.23 -36.58
N LYS A 312 -80.03 -51.35 -35.50
CA LYS A 312 -81.07 -52.39 -35.37
C LYS A 312 -82.21 -52.20 -36.37
N LEU A 313 -82.66 -50.97 -36.60
CA LEU A 313 -83.66 -50.65 -37.61
C LEU A 313 -83.15 -50.96 -39.02
N THR A 314 -81.91 -50.56 -39.33
CA THR A 314 -81.25 -50.89 -40.61
C THR A 314 -81.19 -52.39 -40.83
N LYS A 315 -80.86 -53.19 -39.80
CA LYS A 315 -80.88 -54.66 -39.88
C LYS A 315 -82.28 -55.21 -40.16
N LYS A 316 -83.32 -54.71 -39.47
CA LYS A 316 -84.71 -55.11 -39.72
C LYS A 316 -85.18 -54.74 -41.13
N LEU A 317 -84.77 -53.58 -41.64
CA LEU A 317 -85.11 -53.15 -43.00
C LEU A 317 -84.45 -54.07 -44.03
N LEU A 318 -83.20 -54.49 -43.79
CA LEU A 318 -82.52 -55.48 -44.63
C LEU A 318 -83.26 -56.84 -44.63
N GLU A 319 -83.67 -57.33 -43.46
CA GLU A 319 -84.47 -58.56 -43.34
C GLU A 319 -85.83 -58.44 -44.04
N LEU A 320 -86.49 -57.28 -43.94
CA LEU A 320 -87.74 -57.01 -44.66
C LEU A 320 -87.51 -57.02 -46.17
N ASN A 321 -86.45 -56.38 -46.65
CA ASN A 321 -86.09 -56.34 -48.07
C ASN A 321 -85.86 -57.77 -48.61
N GLN A 322 -85.15 -58.62 -47.86
CA GLN A 322 -84.98 -60.04 -48.21
C GLN A 322 -86.32 -60.80 -48.27
N LYS A 323 -87.23 -60.55 -47.32
CA LYS A 323 -88.58 -61.16 -47.35
C LYS A 323 -89.40 -60.70 -48.54
N VAL A 324 -89.34 -59.41 -48.89
CA VAL A 324 -90.03 -58.86 -50.08
C VAL A 324 -89.48 -59.52 -51.35
N ASN A 325 -88.16 -59.65 -51.49
CA ASN A 325 -87.56 -60.36 -52.63
C ASN A 325 -88.00 -61.82 -52.70
N ASN A 326 -88.15 -62.52 -51.55
CA ASN A 326 -88.66 -63.89 -51.54
C ASN A 326 -90.12 -63.97 -51.98
N ILE A 327 -90.97 -63.02 -51.55
CA ILE A 327 -92.37 -62.91 -52.01
C ILE A 327 -92.41 -62.65 -53.51
N GLU A 328 -91.55 -61.75 -54.02
CA GLU A 328 -91.45 -61.48 -55.45
C GLU A 328 -91.12 -62.76 -56.25
N GLN A 329 -90.16 -63.57 -55.78
CA GLN A 329 -89.83 -64.86 -56.37
C GLN A 329 -90.98 -65.86 -56.32
N GLN A 330 -91.69 -65.94 -55.19
CA GLN A 330 -92.87 -66.80 -55.05
C GLN A 330 -94.00 -66.36 -55.98
N TYR A 331 -94.24 -65.06 -56.11
CA TYR A 331 -95.27 -64.51 -57.00
C TYR A 331 -94.91 -64.79 -58.46
N GLY A 332 -93.66 -64.63 -58.86
CA GLY A 332 -93.18 -65.04 -60.18
C GLY A 332 -93.42 -66.53 -60.46
N THR A 333 -93.19 -67.38 -59.46
CA THR A 333 -93.47 -68.84 -59.58
C THR A 333 -94.96 -69.12 -59.74
N LEU A 334 -95.83 -68.42 -59.00
CA LEU A 334 -97.28 -68.57 -59.11
C LEU A 334 -97.82 -68.10 -60.47
N VAL A 335 -97.29 -66.99 -60.99
CA VAL A 335 -97.64 -66.49 -62.33
C VAL A 335 -97.27 -67.53 -63.39
N ASN A 336 -96.07 -68.12 -63.29
CA ASN A 336 -95.63 -69.18 -64.20
C ASN A 336 -96.57 -70.41 -64.12
N LEU A 337 -96.91 -70.88 -62.91
CA LEU A 337 -97.84 -72.00 -62.70
C LEU A 337 -99.26 -71.71 -63.25
N ASN A 338 -99.73 -70.48 -63.11
CA ASN A 338 -101.05 -70.08 -63.64
C ASN A 338 -101.04 -70.01 -65.17
N GLN A 339 -99.97 -69.48 -65.77
CA GLN A 339 -99.77 -69.54 -67.22
C GLN A 339 -99.74 -70.99 -67.72
N GLU A 340 -99.02 -71.88 -67.04
CA GLU A 340 -98.97 -73.31 -67.36
C GLU A 340 -100.37 -73.96 -67.25
N LYS A 341 -101.11 -73.68 -66.17
CA LYS A 341 -102.48 -74.17 -65.99
C LYS A 341 -103.42 -73.70 -67.12
N ASN A 342 -103.36 -72.42 -67.51
CA ASN A 342 -104.19 -71.90 -68.60
C ASN A 342 -103.86 -72.58 -69.94
N ILE A 343 -102.59 -72.88 -70.20
CA ILE A 343 -102.18 -73.63 -71.39
C ILE A 343 -102.79 -75.04 -71.37
N ILE A 344 -102.75 -75.71 -70.22
CA ILE A 344 -103.36 -77.05 -70.04
C ILE A 344 -104.88 -77.00 -70.22
N GLU A 345 -105.58 -76.04 -69.61
CA GLU A 345 -107.03 -75.90 -69.74
C GLU A 345 -107.45 -75.59 -71.19
N GLN A 346 -106.73 -74.70 -71.90
CA GLN A 346 -106.98 -74.45 -73.31
C GLN A 346 -106.73 -75.69 -74.17
N SER A 347 -105.70 -76.48 -73.85
CA SER A 347 -105.43 -77.75 -74.53
C SER A 347 -106.55 -78.76 -74.28
N GLY A 348 -106.96 -78.94 -73.02
CA GLY A 348 -108.04 -79.86 -72.65
C GLY A 348 -109.39 -79.46 -73.23
N LEU A 349 -109.72 -78.17 -73.27
CA LEU A 349 -110.94 -77.67 -73.93
C LEU A 349 -110.93 -77.96 -75.43
N LYS A 350 -109.78 -77.78 -76.11
CA LYS A 350 -109.64 -78.17 -77.53
C LYS A 350 -109.86 -79.68 -77.72
N GLU A 351 -109.34 -80.50 -76.80
CA GLU A 351 -109.50 -81.95 -76.83
C GLU A 351 -110.96 -82.38 -76.63
N ILE A 352 -111.65 -81.81 -75.64
CA ILE A 352 -113.08 -82.07 -75.40
C ILE A 352 -113.92 -81.60 -76.59
N GLN A 353 -113.62 -80.43 -77.16
CA GLN A 353 -114.33 -79.93 -78.32
C GLN A 353 -114.15 -80.87 -79.53
N GLN A 354 -112.95 -81.41 -79.73
CA GLN A 354 -112.71 -82.43 -80.75
C GLN A 354 -113.52 -83.71 -80.51
N GLU A 355 -113.57 -84.22 -79.27
CA GLU A 355 -114.33 -85.43 -78.93
C GLU A 355 -115.85 -85.22 -79.06
N LEU A 356 -116.38 -84.07 -78.61
CA LEU A 356 -117.79 -83.71 -78.81
C LEU A 356 -118.15 -83.61 -80.29
N SER A 357 -117.28 -83.01 -81.11
CA SER A 357 -117.48 -82.99 -82.56
C SER A 357 -117.55 -84.41 -83.14
N LYS A 358 -116.71 -85.34 -82.69
CA LYS A 358 -116.80 -86.75 -83.12
C LYS A 358 -118.12 -87.40 -82.70
N LEU A 359 -118.57 -87.16 -81.47
CA LEU A 359 -119.83 -87.71 -80.92
C LEU A 359 -121.07 -87.17 -81.64
N ILE A 360 -121.12 -85.87 -81.93
CA ILE A 360 -122.21 -85.26 -82.72
C ILE A 360 -122.28 -85.86 -84.13
N ILE A 361 -121.12 -86.10 -84.76
CA ILE A 361 -121.05 -86.76 -86.07
C ILE A 361 -121.58 -88.21 -86.00
N GLN A 362 -121.37 -88.91 -84.88
CA GLN A 362 -121.93 -90.26 -84.68
C GLN A 362 -123.45 -90.25 -84.47
N ILE A 363 -124.00 -89.29 -83.73
CA ILE A 363 -125.44 -89.20 -83.45
C ILE A 363 -126.24 -88.87 -84.72
N ASN A 364 -125.73 -88.00 -85.60
CA ASN A 364 -126.39 -87.65 -86.87
C ASN A 364 -126.37 -88.76 -87.95
N LYS A 365 -125.80 -89.94 -87.65
CA LYS A 365 -125.74 -91.10 -88.57
C LYS A 365 -126.74 -92.22 -88.23
N LYS A 366 -127.68 -91.99 -87.31
CA LYS A 366 -128.86 -92.81 -87.05
C LYS A 366 -130.12 -91.99 -87.28
#